data_AF-A0A3N7FE27-F1
#
_entry.id   AF-A0A3N7FE27-F1
#
_cell.length_a   1.000
_cell.length_b   1.000
_cell.length_c   1.000
_cell.angle_alpha   90.00
_cell.angle_beta   90.00
_cell.angle_gamma   90.00
#
_symmetry.space_group_name_H-M   'P 1'
#
loop_
_entity.id
_entity.type
_entity.pdbx_description
1 polymer ?
#
loop_
_entity_poly.entity_id
_entity_poly.type
_entity_poly.pdbx_seq_one_letter_code
_entity_poly.pdbx_strand_id
1 'polypeptide(L)'
;MFTQLGNLLTITPTIMQKFPFTDLGVQDLQNQLYQCTDAQLKAEEDLILLNFRKWVAEHFTLSTDQLLFIEKQDRKMISFLASQTAIAIINRLPITLIKPASKSSNQLSYSELIPNY
;
A
#
# COMPACT_ATOMS: atom_id res chain seq x y z
N MET A 1 -11.80 43.39 -27.01
CA MET A 1 -12.65 43.05 -25.85
C MET A 1 -13.08 41.61 -26.03
N PHE A 2 -12.33 40.66 -25.47
CA PHE A 2 -12.68 39.23 -25.46
C PHE A 2 -12.42 38.70 -24.06
N THR A 3 -13.48 38.17 -23.46
CA THR A 3 -13.57 37.62 -22.12
C THR A 3 -12.73 36.34 -22.00
N GLN A 4 -11.79 36.31 -21.05
CA GLN A 4 -11.12 35.07 -20.68
C GLN A 4 -12.10 34.19 -19.88
N LEU A 5 -12.55 33.13 -20.54
CA LEU A 5 -13.15 31.94 -19.93
C LEU A 5 -12.03 30.95 -19.60
N GLY A 6 -12.12 30.36 -18.40
CA GLY A 6 -11.45 29.10 -18.10
C GLY A 6 -10.44 29.18 -16.96
N ASN A 7 -10.93 29.12 -15.72
CA ASN A 7 -10.17 28.50 -14.65
C ASN A 7 -9.95 27.03 -15.05
N LEU A 8 -8.83 26.77 -15.71
CA LEU A 8 -8.31 25.43 -15.89
C LEU A 8 -7.90 24.95 -14.50
N LEU A 9 -8.72 24.05 -13.92
CA LEU A 9 -8.27 23.18 -12.86
C LEU A 9 -7.10 22.37 -13.43
N THR A 10 -5.90 22.91 -13.24
CA THR A 10 -4.66 22.18 -13.48
C THR A 10 -4.64 21.07 -12.46
N ILE A 11 -5.12 19.89 -12.86
CA ILE A 11 -4.64 18.63 -12.32
C ILE A 11 -3.16 18.57 -12.69
N THR A 12 -2.33 19.22 -11.87
CA THR A 12 -0.92 18.85 -11.77
C THR A 12 -0.95 17.34 -11.52
N PRO A 13 -0.19 16.52 -12.27
CA PRO A 13 0.07 15.17 -11.82
C PRO A 13 0.90 15.33 -10.56
N THR A 14 0.21 15.43 -9.41
CA THR A 14 0.85 15.39 -8.11
C THR A 14 1.53 14.03 -8.11
N ILE A 15 2.85 14.01 -8.26
CA ILE A 15 3.62 12.82 -7.96
C ILE A 15 3.38 12.63 -6.46
N MET A 16 2.34 11.87 -6.10
CA MET A 16 2.05 11.55 -4.71
C MET A 16 3.33 10.95 -4.14
N GLN A 17 3.78 11.50 -3.03
CA GLN A 17 4.97 11.00 -2.34
C GLN A 17 4.74 9.53 -2.01
N LYS A 18 5.54 8.64 -2.60
CA LYS A 18 5.51 7.21 -2.25
C LYS A 18 6.21 6.98 -0.92
N PHE A 19 5.64 6.09 -0.13
CA PHE A 19 6.21 5.67 1.15
C PHE A 19 6.97 4.34 1.00
N PRO A 20 8.04 4.09 1.78
CA PRO A 20 8.67 2.79 1.80
C PRO A 20 7.69 1.74 2.34
N PHE A 21 7.60 0.56 1.71
CA PHE A 21 6.74 -0.52 2.19
C PHE A 21 7.31 -1.16 3.47
N THR A 22 7.17 -0.44 4.59
CA THR A 22 7.66 -0.71 5.95
C THR A 22 6.59 -0.26 6.93
N ASP A 23 6.67 -0.68 8.19
CA ASP A 23 5.69 -0.25 9.19
C ASP A 23 5.67 1.28 9.35
N LEU A 24 6.85 1.91 9.42
CA LEU A 24 6.97 3.37 9.46
C LEU A 24 6.33 4.05 8.23
N GLY A 25 6.59 3.54 7.02
CA GLY A 25 5.99 4.12 5.81
C GLY A 25 4.46 3.93 5.74
N VAL A 26 3.92 2.87 6.33
CA VAL A 26 2.46 2.68 6.47
C VAL A 26 1.88 3.65 7.49
N GLN A 27 2.59 3.93 8.59
CA GLN A 27 2.19 4.95 9.55
C GLN A 27 2.24 6.36 8.94
N ASP A 28 3.27 6.68 8.17
CA ASP A 28 3.40 7.97 7.49
C ASP A 28 2.27 8.20 6.47
N LEU A 29 1.94 7.18 5.67
CA LEU A 29 0.81 7.24 4.74
C LEU A 29 -0.51 7.48 5.48
N GLN A 30 -0.77 6.74 6.57
CA GLN A 30 -1.97 6.94 7.38
C GLN A 30 -2.04 8.34 7.97
N ASN A 31 -0.93 8.83 8.52
CA ASN A 31 -0.85 10.18 9.06
C ASN A 31 -1.21 11.20 7.99
N GLN A 32 -0.74 11.03 6.75
CA GLN A 32 -1.11 11.91 5.63
C GLN A 32 -2.60 11.78 5.29
N LEU A 33 -3.09 10.56 5.05
CA LEU A 33 -4.47 10.33 4.63
C LEU A 33 -5.48 10.80 5.68
N TYR A 34 -5.19 10.66 6.98
CA TYR A 34 -6.14 10.99 8.03
C TYR A 34 -6.23 12.48 8.34
N GLN A 35 -5.36 13.31 7.75
CA GLN A 35 -5.56 14.77 7.68
C GLN A 35 -6.52 15.18 6.54
N CYS A 36 -6.85 14.26 5.62
CA CYS A 36 -7.77 14.56 4.54
C CYS A 36 -9.22 14.69 5.04
N THR A 37 -9.99 15.46 4.27
CA THR A 37 -11.44 15.57 4.44
C THR A 37 -12.14 14.25 4.11
N ASP A 38 -13.37 14.07 4.61
CA ASP A 38 -14.14 12.85 4.35
C ASP A 38 -14.41 12.64 2.85
N ALA A 39 -14.60 13.72 2.08
CA ALA A 39 -14.76 13.64 0.63
C ALA A 39 -13.50 13.12 -0.08
N GLN A 40 -12.31 13.52 0.39
CA GLN A 40 -11.04 13.02 -0.13
C GLN A 40 -10.80 11.57 0.28
N LEU A 41 -11.10 11.20 1.53
CA LEU A 41 -11.03 9.80 1.98
C LEU A 41 -12.00 8.90 1.21
N LYS A 42 -13.16 9.43 0.83
CA LYS A 42 -14.11 8.72 -0.03
C LYS A 42 -13.55 8.47 -1.43
N ALA A 43 -12.82 9.43 -2.01
CA ALA A 43 -12.13 9.23 -3.28
C ALA A 43 -11.04 8.14 -3.17
N GLU A 44 -10.29 8.11 -2.08
CA GLU A 44 -9.31 7.03 -1.82
C GLU A 44 -9.97 5.66 -1.68
N GLU A 45 -11.10 5.57 -0.97
CA GLU A 45 -11.91 4.35 -0.87
C GLU A 45 -12.31 3.83 -2.26
N ASP A 46 -12.80 4.72 -3.13
CA ASP A 46 -13.23 4.35 -4.48
C ASP A 46 -12.05 3.86 -5.34
N LEU A 47 -10.86 4.48 -5.22
CA LEU A 47 -9.65 4.04 -5.90
C LEU A 47 -9.19 2.65 -5.42
N ILE A 48 -9.26 2.40 -4.10
CA ILE A 48 -8.91 1.12 -3.48
C ILE A 48 -9.83 0.00 -3.98
N LEU A 49 -11.14 0.25 -3.97
CA LEU A 49 -12.14 -0.73 -4.41
C LEU A 49 -12.09 -0.97 -5.91
N LEU A 50 -11.74 0.05 -6.70
CA LEU A 50 -11.57 -0.06 -8.15
C LEU A 50 -10.34 -0.89 -8.53
N ASN A 51 -9.17 -0.58 -7.94
CA ASN A 51 -7.93 -1.30 -8.24
C ASN A 51 -6.91 -1.21 -7.10
N PHE A 52 -7.07 -2.10 -6.12
CA PHE A 52 -6.17 -2.19 -4.97
C PHE A 52 -4.69 -2.37 -5.34
N ARG A 53 -4.35 -3.23 -6.32
CA ARG A 53 -2.94 -3.46 -6.70
C ARG A 53 -2.29 -2.17 -7.20
N LYS A 54 -3.01 -1.45 -8.06
CA LYS A 54 -2.57 -0.15 -8.56
C LYS A 54 -2.45 0.88 -7.43
N TRP A 55 -3.45 0.96 -6.55
CA TRP A 55 -3.45 1.88 -5.41
C TRP A 55 -2.23 1.66 -4.50
N VAL A 56 -1.91 0.40 -4.16
CA VAL A 56 -0.72 0.06 -3.38
C VAL A 56 0.56 0.47 -4.12
N ALA A 57 0.66 0.19 -5.42
CA ALA A 57 1.83 0.56 -6.22
C ALA A 57 2.00 2.08 -6.40
N GLU A 58 0.91 2.85 -6.31
CA GLU A 58 0.92 4.31 -6.36
C GLU A 58 1.33 4.94 -5.03
N HIS A 59 1.00 4.32 -3.89
CA HIS A 59 1.30 4.85 -2.55
C HIS A 59 2.59 4.30 -1.94
N PHE A 60 3.04 3.12 -2.36
CA PHE A 60 4.23 2.47 -1.80
C PHE A 60 5.32 2.23 -2.84
N THR A 61 6.55 2.43 -2.42
CA THR A 61 7.74 1.94 -3.14
C THR A 61 7.87 0.44 -2.88
N LEU A 62 7.59 -0.34 -3.91
CA LEU A 62 7.67 -1.80 -3.91
C LEU A 62 8.85 -2.27 -4.76
N SER A 63 9.53 -3.32 -4.30
CA SER A 63 10.48 -4.07 -5.13
C SER A 63 9.75 -4.84 -6.23
N THR A 64 10.48 -5.23 -7.27
CA THR A 64 9.95 -6.05 -8.36
C THR A 64 9.33 -7.36 -7.85
N ASP A 65 9.96 -8.01 -6.87
CA ASP A 65 9.43 -9.26 -6.29
C ASP A 65 8.12 -9.05 -5.54
N GLN A 66 7.95 -7.92 -4.85
CA GLN A 66 6.70 -7.56 -4.17
C GLN A 66 5.58 -7.26 -5.17
N LEU A 67 5.89 -6.57 -6.27
CA LEU A 67 4.93 -6.35 -7.35
C LEU A 67 4.50 -7.68 -7.99
N LEU A 68 5.45 -8.56 -8.30
CA LEU A 68 5.13 -9.88 -8.83
C LEU A 68 4.32 -10.72 -7.84
N PHE A 69 4.61 -10.60 -6.54
CA PHE A 69 3.86 -11.30 -5.50
C PHE A 69 2.40 -10.85 -5.46
N ILE A 70 2.13 -9.54 -5.40
CA ILE A 70 0.76 -9.02 -5.31
C ILE A 70 -0.04 -9.28 -6.60
N GLU A 71 0.61 -9.24 -7.77
CA GLU A 71 -0.01 -9.58 -9.06
C GLU A 71 -0.45 -11.05 -9.11
N LYS A 72 0.35 -11.96 -8.54
CA LYS A 72 0.05 -13.41 -8.51
C LYS A 72 -1.02 -13.82 -7.50
N GLN A 73 -1.42 -12.94 -6.57
CA GLN A 73 -2.46 -13.28 -5.60
C GLN A 73 -3.80 -13.49 -6.28
N ASP A 74 -4.59 -14.42 -5.74
CA ASP A 74 -5.90 -14.71 -6.28
C ASP A 74 -6.87 -13.52 -6.09
N ARG A 75 -7.93 -13.50 -6.90
CA ARG A 75 -8.88 -12.37 -6.89
C ARG A 75 -9.61 -12.23 -5.56
N LYS A 76 -9.92 -13.33 -4.86
CA LYS A 76 -10.64 -13.26 -3.58
C LYS A 76 -9.78 -12.64 -2.51
N MET A 77 -8.49 -13.00 -2.46
CA MET A 77 -7.53 -12.38 -1.55
C MET A 77 -7.41 -10.87 -1.80
N ILE A 78 -7.29 -10.46 -3.07
CA ILE A 78 -7.21 -9.02 -3.39
C ILE A 78 -8.49 -8.27 -3.08
N SER A 79 -9.66 -8.84 -3.38
CA SER A 79 -10.93 -8.22 -3.00
C SER A 79 -11.07 -8.09 -1.49
N PHE A 80 -10.66 -9.11 -0.72
CA PHE A 80 -10.64 -9.05 0.73
C PHE A 80 -9.74 -7.92 1.25
N LEU A 81 -8.49 -7.85 0.77
CA LEU A 81 -7.55 -6.78 1.16
C LEU A 81 -8.07 -5.40 0.78
N ALA A 82 -8.67 -5.24 -0.41
CA ALA A 82 -9.27 -4.00 -0.86
C ALA A 82 -10.39 -3.55 0.11
N SER A 83 -11.32 -4.45 0.45
CA SER A 83 -12.41 -4.15 1.37
C SER A 83 -11.91 -3.79 2.77
N GLN A 84 -10.95 -4.54 3.32
CA GLN A 84 -10.40 -4.23 4.64
C GLN A 84 -9.69 -2.86 4.65
N THR A 85 -8.91 -2.57 3.61
CA THR A 85 -8.17 -1.30 3.49
C THR A 85 -9.13 -0.12 3.32
N ALA A 86 -10.14 -0.26 2.46
CA ALA A 86 -11.18 0.74 2.24
C ALA A 86 -11.91 1.10 3.55
N ILE A 87 -12.37 0.08 4.28
CA ILE A 87 -13.05 0.25 5.58
C ILE A 87 -12.13 0.95 6.58
N ALA A 88 -10.87 0.54 6.67
CA ALA A 88 -9.93 1.15 7.60
C ALA A 88 -9.70 2.62 7.28
N ILE A 89 -9.51 2.97 6.00
CA ILE A 89 -9.21 4.35 5.60
C ILE A 89 -10.41 5.28 5.79
N ILE A 90 -11.62 4.89 5.34
CA ILE A 90 -12.80 5.75 5.45
C ILE A 90 -13.20 6.02 6.91
N ASN A 91 -12.89 5.09 7.82
CA ASN A 91 -13.17 5.21 9.25
C ASN A 91 -11.96 5.66 10.10
N ARG A 92 -10.83 5.99 9.46
CA ARG A 92 -9.58 6.37 10.13
C ARG A 92 -9.11 5.34 11.18
N LEU A 93 -9.25 4.06 10.88
CA LEU A 93 -8.85 2.95 11.76
C LEU A 93 -7.35 2.67 11.63
N PRO A 94 -6.67 2.28 12.71
CA PRO A 94 -5.24 1.97 12.65
C PRO A 94 -4.94 0.78 11.72
N ILE A 95 -3.91 0.95 10.89
CA ILE A 95 -3.34 -0.06 9.99
C ILE A 95 -1.88 -0.27 10.41
N THR A 96 -1.45 -1.52 10.54
CA THR A 96 -0.06 -1.86 10.92
C THR A 96 0.49 -2.89 9.95
N LEU A 97 1.77 -2.75 9.58
CA LEU A 97 2.43 -3.73 8.71
C LEU A 97 3.33 -4.66 9.52
N ILE A 98 2.83 -5.86 9.75
CA ILE A 98 3.61 -6.92 10.41
C ILE A 98 4.34 -7.72 9.33
N LYS A 99 5.66 -7.56 9.26
CA LYS A 99 6.52 -8.46 8.48
C LYS A 99 6.94 -9.62 9.38
N PRO A 100 6.85 -10.89 8.92
CA PRO A 100 7.48 -11.97 9.65
C PRO A 100 8.97 -11.62 9.80
N ALA A 101 9.57 -11.93 10.95
CA ALA A 101 11.02 -11.92 11.07
C ALA A 101 11.55 -12.66 9.84
N SER A 102 12.45 -12.02 9.09
CA SER A 102 13.07 -12.67 7.95
C SER A 102 13.49 -14.06 8.41
N LYS A 103 13.25 -15.10 7.59
CA LYS A 103 13.98 -16.35 7.79
C LYS A 103 15.45 -15.96 7.66
N SER A 104 16.08 -15.60 8.77
CA SER A 104 17.51 -15.50 8.86
C SER A 104 18.01 -16.80 8.28
N SER A 105 18.84 -16.71 7.25
CA SER A 105 19.52 -17.83 6.60
C SER A 105 20.54 -18.49 7.54
N ASN A 106 20.15 -18.71 8.80
CA ASN A 106 20.64 -19.75 9.69
C ASN A 106 19.54 -20.82 9.75
N GLN A 107 19.21 -21.39 8.60
CA GLN A 107 18.90 -22.82 8.61
C GLN A 107 20.25 -23.47 8.93
N LEU A 108 20.50 -23.72 10.22
CA LEU A 108 21.50 -24.68 10.64
C LEU A 108 21.29 -25.91 9.78
N SER A 109 22.28 -26.23 8.95
CA SER A 109 22.25 -27.42 8.14
C SER A 109 22.20 -28.59 9.11
N TYR A 110 21.12 -29.38 9.11
CA TYR A 110 20.98 -30.57 9.97
C TYR A 110 22.12 -31.59 9.73
N SER A 111 22.94 -31.41 8.70
CA SER A 111 24.17 -32.15 8.47
C SER A 111 25.28 -31.90 9.50
N GLU A 112 25.22 -30.83 10.30
CA GLU A 112 26.21 -30.56 11.37
C GLU A 112 25.84 -31.19 12.72
N LEU A 113 24.65 -31.80 12.84
CA LEU A 113 24.15 -32.41 14.08
C LEU A 113 24.31 -33.93 14.14
N ILE A 114 25.10 -34.54 13.24
CA ILE A 114 25.41 -35.97 13.32
C ILE A 114 26.74 -36.14 14.07
N PRO A 115 26.76 -36.69 15.29
CA PRO A 115 28.01 -37.13 15.90
C PRO A 115 28.62 -38.20 15.00
N ASN A 116 29.88 -38.03 14.64
CA ASN A 116 30.67 -39.11 14.03
C ASN A 116 30.66 -40.29 15.02
N TYR A 117 30.00 -41.39 14.65
CA TYR A 117 30.16 -42.69 15.29
C TYR A 117 31.31 -43.44 14.62
#